data_AF-A0A371EIL3-F1
#
_entry.id   AF-A0A371EIL3-F1
#
_cell.length_a   1.000
_cell.length_b   1.000
_cell.length_c   1.000
_cell.angle_alpha   90.00
_cell.angle_beta   90.00
_cell.angle_gamma   90.00
#
_symmetry.space_group_name_H-M   'P 1'
#
loop_
_entity.id
_entity.type
_entity.pdbx_description
1 polymer ?
#
loop_
_entity_poly.entity_id
_entity_poly.type
_entity_poly.pdbx_seq_one_letter_code
_entity_poly.pdbx_strand_id
1 'polypeptide(L)'
;MAEKCLTTNYNGAKETTEAFLPLLQLSNSSRIVNVSSRAGQLENIANEWAKGVLNDAENLTEERIDEVLKEFIKDFKQGSLENKGWPTFLSAYRVSKAALNSYTRIVAKKHPSMYAVVTGANKGIGFETVKVLASNGIKVVLTARDEKRGHEAIERFREFGLSDLVIFHQLDVTHSASIASLVDFVKTQFGKLDILVNNAGINGVNLDEVEGSTIKWEELTQTYEMVEKCLTTNYYGAKETTKAFLPLLQLSNSARIVNVSSRAGQLVNIANEWAKGVLDDVENLTEERIDEVLQEFIKDFKQGSLVNKGWPNFFLPAYMVSKAALNSYTRIVAKKHPNMCINSVCPGFVKTDINRNTGIFSLDQGAANVVRYALLPHGSPSGLFFIKQELT
;
A
#
# COMPACT_ATOMS: atom_id res chain seq x y z
N MET A 1 4.04 -43.83 13.77
CA MET A 1 2.98 -43.21 12.92
C MET A 1 3.11 -41.69 12.88
N ALA A 2 3.30 -41.00 14.01
CA ALA A 2 3.47 -39.54 14.07
C ALA A 2 4.67 -39.03 13.23
N GLU A 3 5.84 -39.66 13.32
CA GLU A 3 7.03 -39.29 12.53
C GLU A 3 6.75 -39.36 11.03
N LYS A 4 6.19 -40.48 10.53
CA LYS A 4 5.81 -40.63 9.12
C LYS A 4 4.85 -39.52 8.66
N CYS A 5 3.92 -39.10 9.53
CA CYS A 5 3.00 -38.00 9.23
C CYS A 5 3.74 -36.67 9.08
N LEU A 6 4.65 -36.32 9.99
CA LEU A 6 5.49 -35.12 9.89
C LEU A 6 6.39 -35.15 8.65
N THR A 7 7.07 -36.27 8.42
CA THR A 7 7.94 -36.46 7.24
C THR A 7 7.17 -36.23 5.96
N THR A 8 5.96 -36.79 5.83
CA THR A 8 5.18 -36.66 4.60
C THR A 8 4.58 -35.26 4.45
N ASN A 9 3.96 -34.72 5.50
CA ASN A 9 3.15 -33.51 5.39
C ASN A 9 3.95 -32.21 5.48
N TYR A 10 5.09 -32.22 6.18
CA TYR A 10 5.94 -31.05 6.37
C TYR A 10 7.26 -31.22 5.62
N ASN A 11 8.11 -32.21 5.97
CA ASN A 11 9.44 -32.33 5.35
C ASN A 11 9.34 -32.55 3.83
N GLY A 12 8.48 -33.45 3.37
CA GLY A 12 8.31 -33.73 1.94
C GLY A 12 7.81 -32.49 1.17
N ALA A 13 6.91 -31.71 1.75
CA ALA A 13 6.43 -30.47 1.15
C ALA A 13 7.51 -29.38 1.14
N LYS A 14 8.29 -29.26 2.23
CA LYS A 14 9.45 -28.38 2.35
C LYS A 14 10.52 -28.70 1.31
N GLU A 15 10.99 -29.94 1.26
CA GLU A 15 12.00 -30.42 0.31
C GLU A 15 11.54 -30.22 -1.14
N THR A 16 10.27 -30.49 -1.44
CA THR A 16 9.71 -30.23 -2.77
C THR A 16 9.73 -28.74 -3.09
N THR A 17 9.34 -27.88 -2.14
CA THR A 17 9.35 -26.43 -2.33
C THR A 17 10.77 -25.94 -2.63
N GLU A 18 11.75 -26.37 -1.84
CA GLU A 18 13.16 -26.01 -2.00
C GLU A 18 13.75 -26.47 -3.33
N ALA A 19 13.44 -27.69 -3.76
CA ALA A 19 13.95 -28.24 -5.01
C ALA A 19 13.47 -27.47 -6.25
N PHE A 20 12.23 -26.95 -6.23
CA PHE A 20 11.65 -26.22 -7.35
C PHE A 20 11.82 -24.70 -7.27
N LEU A 21 12.17 -24.16 -6.11
CA LEU A 21 12.27 -22.71 -5.89
C LEU A 21 13.20 -21.99 -6.88
N PRO A 22 14.42 -22.49 -7.22
CA PRO A 22 15.26 -21.85 -8.23
C PRO A 22 14.62 -21.78 -9.61
N LEU A 23 13.85 -22.80 -10.01
CA LEU A 23 13.15 -22.83 -11.28
C LEU A 23 11.95 -21.86 -11.29
N LEU A 24 11.22 -21.79 -10.18
CA LEU A 24 10.09 -20.86 -10.03
C LEU A 24 10.55 -19.40 -10.11
N GLN A 25 11.72 -19.08 -9.54
CA GLN A 25 12.30 -17.74 -9.61
C GLN A 25 12.66 -17.28 -11.04
N LEU A 26 12.79 -18.20 -12.01
CA LEU A 26 12.96 -17.84 -13.41
C LEU A 26 11.65 -17.38 -14.08
N SER A 27 10.51 -17.64 -13.45
CA SER A 27 9.20 -17.22 -13.95
C SER A 27 8.75 -15.91 -13.31
N ASN A 28 8.35 -14.96 -14.15
CA ASN A 28 7.81 -13.67 -13.72
C ASN A 28 6.38 -13.78 -13.13
N SER A 29 5.84 -15.00 -12.94
CA SER A 29 4.46 -15.22 -12.45
C SER A 29 4.30 -16.46 -11.56
N SER A 30 5.40 -17.09 -11.12
CA SER A 30 5.33 -18.28 -10.28
C SER A 30 4.64 -18.02 -8.95
N ARG A 31 3.87 -18.99 -8.47
CA ARG A 31 3.30 -19.00 -7.12
C ARG A 31 3.53 -20.35 -6.48
N ILE A 32 3.87 -20.33 -5.19
CA ILE A 32 3.94 -21.53 -4.36
C ILE A 32 2.65 -21.57 -3.55
N VAL A 33 1.88 -22.65 -3.74
CA VAL A 33 0.62 -22.87 -3.02
C VAL A 33 0.71 -24.18 -2.28
N ASN A 34 1.00 -24.10 -0.99
CA ASN A 34 1.00 -25.27 -0.12
C ASN A 34 -0.42 -25.61 0.34
N VAL A 35 -0.89 -26.80 -0.02
CA VAL A 35 -2.24 -27.26 0.36
C VAL A 35 -2.25 -27.69 1.83
N SER A 36 -3.02 -26.95 2.63
CA SER A 36 -3.17 -27.18 4.07
C SER A 36 -4.59 -27.66 4.44
N SER A 37 -4.88 -27.72 5.73
CA SER A 37 -6.18 -28.08 6.28
C SER A 37 -6.58 -27.09 7.37
N ARG A 38 -7.89 -26.90 7.58
CA ARG A 38 -8.42 -26.14 8.72
C ARG A 38 -7.84 -26.66 10.05
N ALA A 39 -7.55 -27.95 10.14
CA ALA A 39 -6.93 -28.58 11.30
C ALA A 39 -5.52 -28.03 11.63
N GLY A 40 -4.83 -27.41 10.66
CA GLY A 40 -3.54 -26.75 10.83
C GLY A 40 -3.61 -25.28 11.21
N GLN A 41 -4.80 -24.71 11.45
CA GLN A 41 -4.93 -23.37 12.01
C GLN A 41 -4.36 -23.35 13.43
N LEU A 42 -3.67 -22.27 13.80
CA LEU A 42 -2.98 -22.16 15.09
C LEU A 42 -3.93 -22.21 16.30
N GLU A 43 -5.21 -21.86 16.12
CA GLU A 43 -6.26 -22.05 17.13
C GLU A 43 -6.46 -23.53 17.52
N ASN A 44 -6.05 -24.47 16.65
CA ASN A 44 -6.13 -25.90 16.89
C ASN A 44 -4.87 -26.48 17.57
N ILE A 45 -3.90 -25.64 17.93
CA ILE A 45 -2.69 -25.99 18.66
C ILE A 45 -2.81 -25.38 20.07
N ALA A 46 -3.22 -26.19 21.05
CA ALA A 46 -3.42 -25.73 22.43
C ALA A 46 -2.11 -25.58 23.23
N ASN A 47 -0.98 -26.09 22.70
CA ASN A 47 0.33 -25.90 23.31
C ASN A 47 0.77 -24.45 23.04
N GLU A 48 0.65 -23.60 24.07
CA GLU A 48 0.87 -22.16 23.93
C GLU A 48 2.31 -21.80 23.55
N TRP A 49 3.31 -22.59 23.97
CA TRP A 49 4.69 -22.39 23.52
C TRP A 49 4.82 -22.64 22.02
N ALA A 50 4.37 -23.80 21.53
CA ALA A 50 4.43 -24.16 20.12
C ALA A 50 3.63 -23.19 19.26
N LYS A 51 2.43 -22.81 19.72
CA LYS A 51 1.59 -21.81 19.08
C LYS A 51 2.29 -20.45 19.01
N GLY A 52 2.94 -20.02 20.10
CA GLY A 52 3.75 -18.80 20.15
C GLY A 52 4.88 -18.83 19.12
N VAL A 53 5.69 -19.90 19.13
CA VAL A 53 6.79 -20.09 18.17
C VAL A 53 6.28 -20.08 16.73
N LEU A 54 5.25 -20.86 16.42
CA LEU A 54 4.71 -20.97 15.07
C LEU A 54 4.02 -19.68 14.61
N ASN A 55 3.57 -18.80 15.51
CA ASN A 55 2.93 -17.53 15.16
C ASN A 55 3.89 -16.33 15.10
N ASP A 56 5.13 -16.49 15.55
CA ASP A 56 6.11 -15.42 15.72
C ASP A 56 6.65 -14.92 14.37
N ALA A 57 5.89 -14.09 13.65
CA ALA A 57 6.25 -13.64 12.30
C ALA A 57 7.64 -12.96 12.20
N GLU A 58 8.13 -12.39 13.30
CA GLU A 58 9.43 -11.72 13.33
C GLU A 58 10.58 -12.72 13.43
N ASN A 59 10.52 -13.62 14.41
CA ASN A 59 11.64 -14.51 14.72
C ASN A 59 11.42 -15.95 14.22
N LEU A 60 10.38 -16.22 13.43
CA LEU A 60 10.10 -17.55 12.90
C LEU A 60 11.17 -17.94 11.87
N THR A 61 11.88 -19.02 12.16
CA THR A 61 12.85 -19.65 11.25
C THR A 61 12.51 -21.13 11.07
N GLU A 62 13.16 -21.77 10.09
CA GLU A 62 12.98 -23.20 9.84
C GLU A 62 13.47 -24.02 11.05
N GLU A 63 14.56 -23.61 11.70
CA GLU A 63 15.10 -24.24 12.89
C GLU A 63 14.09 -24.21 14.04
N ARG A 64 13.38 -23.09 14.23
CA ARG A 64 12.33 -22.98 15.26
C ARG A 64 11.11 -23.84 14.96
N ILE A 65 10.73 -23.99 13.70
CA ILE A 65 9.69 -24.96 13.33
C ILE A 65 10.18 -26.37 13.66
N ASP A 66 11.42 -26.70 13.31
CA ASP A 66 12.00 -28.02 13.57
C ASP A 66 12.11 -28.32 15.08
N GLU A 67 12.39 -27.32 15.93
CA GLU A 67 12.32 -27.43 17.39
C GLU A 67 10.93 -27.82 17.88
N VAL A 68 9.87 -27.14 17.38
CA VAL A 68 8.48 -27.47 17.70
C VAL A 68 8.15 -28.91 17.31
N LEU A 69 8.59 -29.35 16.13
CA LEU A 69 8.35 -30.72 15.66
C LEU A 69 9.12 -31.76 16.48
N LYS A 70 10.36 -31.46 16.87
CA LYS A 70 11.18 -32.34 17.73
C LYS A 70 10.55 -32.51 19.12
N GLU A 71 10.14 -31.42 19.77
CA GLU A 71 9.48 -31.49 21.08
C GLU A 71 8.12 -32.20 21.00
N PHE A 72 7.33 -31.96 19.95
CA PHE A 72 6.09 -32.71 19.73
C PHE A 72 6.34 -34.22 19.63
N ILE A 73 7.35 -34.67 18.86
CA ILE A 73 7.67 -36.10 18.73
C ILE A 73 8.13 -36.70 20.05
N LYS A 74 8.95 -35.98 20.81
CA LYS A 74 9.40 -36.39 22.14
C LYS A 74 8.21 -36.59 23.08
N ASP A 75 7.32 -35.62 23.16
CA ASP A 75 6.11 -35.71 24.01
C ASP A 75 5.14 -36.79 23.52
N PHE A 76 5.00 -36.96 22.20
CA PHE A 76 4.22 -38.04 21.61
C PHE A 76 4.74 -39.42 22.04
N LYS A 77 6.06 -39.64 21.99
CA LYS A 77 6.70 -40.90 22.40
C LYS A 77 6.57 -41.17 23.89
N GLN A 78 6.50 -40.12 24.70
CA GLN A 78 6.31 -40.21 26.15
C GLN A 78 4.83 -40.36 26.57
N GLY A 79 3.89 -40.26 25.63
CA GLY A 79 2.46 -40.28 25.94
C GLY A 79 1.98 -39.06 26.72
N SER A 80 2.72 -37.94 26.64
CA SER A 80 2.50 -36.74 27.48
C SER A 80 1.69 -35.64 26.78
N LEU A 81 1.11 -35.91 25.61
CA LEU A 81 0.46 -34.91 24.74
C LEU A 81 -0.54 -34.03 25.49
N GLU A 82 -1.53 -34.64 26.15
CA GLU A 82 -2.61 -33.93 26.84
C GLU A 82 -2.07 -33.02 27.96
N ASN A 83 -1.19 -33.57 28.80
CA ASN A 83 -0.57 -32.84 29.92
C ASN A 83 0.32 -31.67 29.47
N LYS A 84 0.83 -31.75 28.24
CA LYS A 84 1.65 -30.71 27.60
C LYS A 84 0.83 -29.80 26.67
N GLY A 85 -0.50 -29.93 26.67
CA GLY A 85 -1.40 -29.12 25.85
C GLY A 85 -1.31 -29.39 24.36
N TRP A 86 -0.66 -30.46 23.91
CA TRP A 86 -0.69 -30.86 22.51
C TRP A 86 -2.10 -31.35 22.13
N PRO A 87 -2.53 -31.16 20.86
CA PRO A 87 -3.76 -31.79 20.40
C PRO A 87 -3.66 -33.30 20.56
N THR A 88 -4.72 -33.95 21.04
CA THR A 88 -4.78 -35.41 21.22
C THR A 88 -5.42 -36.11 20.01
N PHE A 89 -6.39 -35.46 19.37
CA PHE A 89 -7.02 -35.94 18.14
C PHE A 89 -6.27 -35.45 16.88
N LEU A 90 -5.89 -36.40 16.01
CA LEU A 90 -5.10 -36.13 14.79
C LEU A 90 -3.86 -35.27 15.06
N SER A 91 -3.21 -35.52 16.20
CA SER A 91 -2.16 -34.67 16.77
C SER A 91 -1.04 -34.34 15.78
N ALA A 92 -0.40 -35.37 15.22
CA ALA A 92 0.69 -35.22 14.27
C ALA A 92 0.24 -34.54 12.97
N TYR A 93 -1.00 -34.79 12.53
CA TYR A 93 -1.56 -34.14 11.34
C TYR A 93 -1.76 -32.64 11.57
N ARG A 94 -2.37 -32.24 12.70
CA ARG A 94 -2.57 -30.84 13.08
C ARG A 94 -1.25 -30.09 13.17
N VAL A 95 -0.29 -30.66 13.92
CA VAL A 95 1.05 -30.06 14.11
C VAL A 95 1.80 -29.97 12.78
N SER A 96 1.77 -31.02 11.94
CA SER A 96 2.42 -30.98 10.62
C SER A 96 1.85 -29.90 9.71
N LYS A 97 0.52 -29.70 9.70
CA LYS A 97 -0.14 -28.68 8.87
C LYS A 97 0.07 -27.26 9.42
N ALA A 98 0.12 -27.09 10.74
CA ALA A 98 0.50 -25.82 11.36
C ALA A 98 1.95 -25.45 11.02
N ALA A 99 2.88 -26.41 11.12
CA ALA A 99 4.27 -26.24 10.71
C ALA A 99 4.40 -25.88 9.22
N LEU A 100 3.66 -26.58 8.33
CA LEU A 100 3.64 -26.26 6.90
C LEU A 100 3.11 -24.84 6.63
N ASN A 101 2.07 -24.40 7.34
CA ASN A 101 1.55 -23.03 7.22
C ASN A 101 2.61 -22.00 7.66
N SER A 102 3.34 -22.27 8.74
CA SER A 102 4.45 -21.43 9.21
C SER A 102 5.61 -21.40 8.20
N TYR A 103 6.02 -22.54 7.67
CA TYR A 103 7.05 -22.60 6.63
C TYR A 103 6.66 -21.87 5.36
N THR A 104 5.40 -21.97 4.94
CA THR A 104 4.87 -21.22 3.80
C THR A 104 5.02 -19.71 4.00
N ARG A 105 4.85 -19.21 5.24
CA ARG A 105 5.11 -17.80 5.57
C ARG A 105 6.59 -17.45 5.47
N ILE A 106 7.50 -18.34 5.90
CA ILE A 106 8.96 -18.14 5.73
C ILE A 106 9.31 -18.01 4.25
N VAL A 107 8.84 -18.94 3.41
CA VAL A 107 9.11 -18.92 1.96
C VAL A 107 8.57 -17.65 1.31
N ALA A 108 7.33 -17.25 1.65
CA ALA A 108 6.73 -16.02 1.13
C ALA A 108 7.52 -14.77 1.57
N LYS A 109 8.06 -14.75 2.79
CA LYS A 109 8.89 -13.66 3.32
C LYS A 109 10.25 -13.57 2.61
N LYS A 110 10.91 -14.72 2.40
CA LYS A 110 12.22 -14.81 1.71
C LYS A 110 12.11 -14.53 0.21
N HIS A 111 10.97 -14.85 -0.41
CA HIS A 111 10.76 -14.75 -1.85
C HIS A 111 9.47 -13.99 -2.17
N PRO A 112 9.44 -12.67 -1.91
CA PRO A 112 8.28 -11.84 -2.22
C PRO A 112 8.05 -11.84 -3.73
N SER A 113 6.80 -12.08 -4.14
CA SER A 113 6.42 -12.14 -5.57
C SER A 113 6.13 -10.76 -6.17
N MET A 114 5.89 -9.76 -5.32
CA MET A 114 5.56 -8.40 -5.71
C MET A 114 6.29 -7.37 -4.86
N TYR A 115 6.66 -6.27 -5.51
CA TYR A 115 7.29 -5.10 -4.89
C TYR A 115 6.38 -3.89 -5.01
N ALA A 116 6.24 -3.15 -3.91
CA ALA A 116 5.43 -1.95 -3.84
C ALA A 116 6.24 -0.74 -3.37
N VAL A 117 5.89 0.45 -3.85
CA VAL A 117 6.34 1.75 -3.33
C VAL A 117 5.11 2.52 -2.85
N VAL A 118 5.14 3.02 -1.61
CA VAL A 118 4.07 3.88 -1.07
C VAL A 118 4.67 5.24 -0.70
N THR A 119 4.18 6.30 -1.34
CA THR A 119 4.67 7.66 -1.10
C THR A 119 4.08 8.28 0.18
N GLY A 120 4.88 8.99 0.98
CA GLY A 120 4.40 9.69 2.18
C GLY A 120 3.80 8.75 3.24
N ALA A 121 4.50 7.65 3.52
CA ALA A 121 3.99 6.50 4.27
C ALA A 121 4.52 6.39 5.70
N ASN A 122 5.20 7.42 6.24
CA ASN A 122 5.63 7.41 7.65
C ASN A 122 4.46 7.55 8.65
N LYS A 123 3.26 7.93 8.19
CA LYS A 123 2.05 8.09 9.02
C LYS A 123 0.77 7.98 8.20
N GLY A 124 -0.37 8.07 8.89
CA GLY A 124 -1.68 8.18 8.27
C GLY A 124 -2.04 6.99 7.37
N ILE A 125 -2.79 7.26 6.31
CA ILE A 125 -3.27 6.23 5.36
C ILE A 125 -2.11 5.50 4.69
N GLY A 126 -1.02 6.20 4.37
CA GLY A 126 0.17 5.59 3.75
C GLY A 126 0.82 4.52 4.63
N PHE A 127 0.98 4.80 5.92
CA PHE A 127 1.53 3.82 6.88
C PHE A 127 0.68 2.55 6.96
N GLU A 128 -0.63 2.72 7.09
CA GLU A 128 -1.54 1.59 7.18
C GLU A 128 -1.64 0.84 5.84
N THR A 129 -1.51 1.54 4.71
CA THR A 129 -1.40 0.90 3.38
C THR A 129 -0.16 0.01 3.29
N VAL A 130 1.00 0.48 3.77
CA VAL A 130 2.22 -0.34 3.85
C VAL A 130 1.98 -1.58 4.72
N LYS A 131 1.37 -1.41 5.90
CA LYS A 131 1.05 -2.52 6.79
C LYS A 131 0.18 -3.58 6.14
N VAL A 132 -0.91 -3.18 5.50
CA VAL A 132 -1.82 -4.15 4.87
C VAL A 132 -1.17 -4.80 3.64
N LEU A 133 -0.43 -4.07 2.80
CA LEU A 133 0.32 -4.67 1.68
C LEU A 133 1.37 -5.68 2.16
N ALA A 134 2.18 -5.31 3.16
CA ALA A 134 3.17 -6.21 3.75
C ALA A 134 2.51 -7.43 4.42
N SER A 135 1.37 -7.26 5.09
CA SER A 135 0.59 -8.39 5.63
C SER A 135 0.10 -9.35 4.55
N ASN A 136 0.02 -8.92 3.28
CA ASN A 136 -0.29 -9.76 2.12
C ASN A 136 0.98 -10.35 1.45
N GLY A 137 2.14 -10.29 2.11
CA GLY A 137 3.39 -10.88 1.61
C GLY A 137 4.09 -10.05 0.54
N ILE A 138 3.72 -8.78 0.39
CA ILE A 138 4.34 -7.86 -0.58
C ILE A 138 5.54 -7.18 0.09
N LYS A 139 6.68 -7.10 -0.61
CA LYS A 139 7.81 -6.31 -0.14
C LYS A 139 7.53 -4.84 -0.46
N VAL A 140 7.46 -3.99 0.57
CA VAL A 140 7.06 -2.59 0.42
C VAL A 140 8.20 -1.65 0.76
N VAL A 141 8.49 -0.71 -0.14
CA VAL A 141 9.30 0.47 0.16
C VAL A 141 8.40 1.52 0.79
N LEU A 142 8.51 1.66 2.10
CA LEU A 142 7.95 2.79 2.85
C LEU A 142 8.81 4.00 2.55
N THR A 143 8.19 5.11 2.16
CA THR A 143 8.92 6.34 1.89
C THR A 143 8.42 7.51 2.73
N ALA A 144 9.32 8.44 3.01
CA ALA A 144 9.04 9.65 3.75
C ALA A 144 10.00 10.76 3.35
N ARG A 145 9.53 12.00 3.34
CA ARG A 145 10.41 13.16 3.05
C ARG A 145 11.44 13.39 4.15
N ASP A 146 11.07 13.08 5.39
CA ASP A 146 11.89 13.24 6.59
C ASP A 146 12.47 11.89 6.99
N GLU A 147 13.79 11.77 6.99
CA GLU A 147 14.48 10.49 7.24
C GLU A 147 14.23 9.97 8.65
N LYS A 148 14.26 10.86 9.65
CA LYS A 148 14.04 10.48 11.05
C LYS A 148 12.67 9.85 11.22
N ARG A 149 11.61 10.50 10.73
CA ARG A 149 10.24 9.97 10.77
C ARG A 149 10.09 8.70 9.94
N GLY A 150 10.85 8.56 8.85
CA GLY A 150 10.92 7.34 8.06
C GLY A 150 11.46 6.15 8.85
N HIS A 151 12.59 6.32 9.51
CA HIS A 151 13.19 5.31 10.38
C HIS A 151 12.31 4.98 11.59
N GLU A 152 11.75 5.98 12.26
CA GLU A 152 10.78 5.76 13.35
C GLU A 152 9.56 4.95 12.89
N ALA A 153 9.09 5.16 11.65
CA ALA A 153 8.01 4.36 11.09
C ALA A 153 8.42 2.90 10.86
N ILE A 154 9.65 2.62 10.40
CA ILE A 154 10.16 1.26 10.25
C ILE A 154 10.22 0.52 11.58
N GLU A 155 10.69 1.15 12.64
CA GLU A 155 10.78 0.50 13.96
C GLU A 155 9.43 -0.02 14.44
N ARG A 156 8.34 0.69 14.13
CA ARG A 156 6.96 0.27 14.46
C ARG A 156 6.52 -0.98 13.70
N PHE A 157 7.15 -1.34 12.57
CA PHE A 157 6.84 -2.58 11.85
C PHE A 157 7.35 -3.85 12.54
N ARG A 158 8.28 -3.72 13.50
CA ARG A 158 8.68 -4.84 14.37
C ARG A 158 7.52 -5.34 15.22
N GLU A 159 6.68 -4.43 15.71
CA GLU A 159 5.50 -4.78 16.52
C GLU A 159 4.47 -5.60 15.72
N PHE A 160 4.49 -5.48 14.38
CA PHE A 160 3.62 -6.23 13.49
C PHE A 160 4.26 -7.51 12.93
N GLY A 161 5.54 -7.77 13.22
CA GLY A 161 6.30 -8.88 12.65
C GLY A 161 6.49 -8.79 11.14
N LEU A 162 6.59 -7.56 10.61
CA LEU A 162 6.66 -7.27 9.18
C LEU A 162 8.01 -6.67 8.76
N SER A 163 9.01 -6.67 9.62
CA SER A 163 10.29 -5.97 9.39
C SER A 163 10.98 -6.42 8.10
N ASP A 164 11.02 -7.73 7.81
CA ASP A 164 11.67 -8.19 6.56
C ASP A 164 10.84 -7.88 5.31
N LEU A 165 9.59 -7.42 5.43
CA LEU A 165 8.75 -7.06 4.30
C LEU A 165 8.71 -5.55 4.05
N VAL A 166 9.21 -4.72 4.97
CA VAL A 166 9.17 -3.27 4.84
C VAL A 166 10.58 -2.70 4.88
N ILE A 167 10.95 -1.92 3.87
CA ILE A 167 12.22 -1.20 3.82
C ILE A 167 11.96 0.29 3.65
N PHE A 168 12.80 1.11 4.28
CA PHE A 168 12.71 2.57 4.15
C PHE A 168 13.63 3.09 3.05
N HIS A 169 13.15 4.08 2.33
CA HIS A 169 13.98 4.97 1.52
C HIS A 169 13.40 6.38 1.57
N GLN A 170 14.27 7.40 1.67
CA GLN A 170 13.85 8.80 1.66
C GLN A 170 13.17 9.13 0.32
N LEU A 171 12.06 9.87 0.37
CA LEU A 171 11.40 10.42 -0.81
C LEU A 171 10.72 11.74 -0.46
N ASP A 172 11.18 12.81 -1.10
CA ASP A 172 10.38 14.02 -1.28
C ASP A 172 9.91 14.10 -2.74
N VAL A 173 8.61 13.92 -2.94
CA VAL A 173 7.98 13.93 -4.27
C VAL A 173 8.09 15.28 -4.98
N THR A 174 8.48 16.35 -4.30
CA THR A 174 8.70 17.66 -4.92
C THR A 174 10.13 17.85 -5.44
N HIS A 175 11.01 16.87 -5.27
CA HIS A 175 12.43 16.97 -5.63
C HIS A 175 12.84 15.85 -6.60
N SER A 176 13.18 16.20 -7.83
CA SER A 176 13.54 15.24 -8.89
C SER A 176 14.72 14.33 -8.53
N ALA A 177 15.74 14.86 -7.84
CA ALA A 177 16.88 14.07 -7.37
C ALA A 177 16.49 13.00 -6.34
N SER A 178 15.51 13.30 -5.47
CA SER A 178 14.98 12.36 -4.49
C SER A 178 14.19 11.24 -5.17
N ILE A 179 13.36 11.58 -6.17
CA ILE A 179 12.64 10.60 -6.99
C ILE A 179 13.63 9.69 -7.74
N ALA A 180 14.63 10.27 -8.40
CA ALA A 180 15.65 9.50 -9.15
C ALA A 180 16.42 8.54 -8.24
N SER A 181 16.85 9.00 -7.06
CA SER A 181 17.53 8.17 -6.07
C SER A 181 16.68 6.96 -5.65
N LEU A 182 15.37 7.16 -5.42
CA LEU A 182 14.47 6.07 -5.10
C LEU A 182 14.30 5.08 -6.27
N VAL A 183 14.20 5.57 -7.51
CA VAL A 183 14.10 4.70 -8.70
C VAL A 183 15.35 3.84 -8.84
N ASP A 184 16.53 4.42 -8.68
CA ASP A 184 17.80 3.67 -8.75
C ASP A 184 17.90 2.63 -7.62
N PHE A 185 17.45 2.98 -6.42
CA PHE A 185 17.36 2.03 -5.32
C PHE A 185 16.44 0.85 -5.64
N VAL A 186 15.20 1.10 -6.09
CA VAL A 186 14.23 0.04 -6.45
C VAL A 186 14.76 -0.82 -7.60
N LYS A 187 15.34 -0.20 -8.62
CA LYS A 187 15.97 -0.91 -9.74
C LYS A 187 17.09 -1.83 -9.26
N THR A 188 17.96 -1.34 -8.38
CA THR A 188 19.12 -2.10 -7.88
C THR A 188 18.68 -3.24 -6.96
N GLN A 189 17.71 -2.98 -6.08
CA GLN A 189 17.27 -3.96 -5.09
C GLN A 189 16.34 -5.04 -5.67
N PHE A 190 15.45 -4.66 -6.58
CA PHE A 190 14.33 -5.52 -7.00
C PHE A 190 14.26 -5.74 -8.51
N GLY A 191 14.94 -4.92 -9.33
CA GLY A 191 14.93 -5.02 -10.79
C GLY A 191 13.61 -4.64 -11.48
N LYS A 192 12.51 -4.51 -10.75
CA LYS A 192 11.17 -4.13 -11.22
C LYS A 192 10.35 -3.44 -10.13
N LEU A 193 9.18 -2.93 -10.48
CA LEU A 193 8.15 -2.50 -9.54
C LEU A 193 6.79 -3.05 -9.96
N ASP A 194 5.99 -3.57 -9.03
CA ASP A 194 4.65 -4.10 -9.33
C ASP A 194 3.54 -3.12 -8.94
N ILE A 195 3.72 -2.39 -7.83
CA ILE A 195 2.68 -1.50 -7.28
C ILE A 195 3.30 -0.13 -6.93
N LEU A 196 2.74 0.95 -7.47
CA LEU A 196 3.02 2.31 -7.02
C LEU A 196 1.76 2.91 -6.39
N VAL A 197 1.85 3.34 -5.13
CA VAL A 197 0.79 4.09 -4.46
C VAL A 197 1.25 5.54 -4.25
N ASN A 198 0.71 6.44 -5.06
CA ASN A 198 0.88 7.88 -4.89
C ASN A 198 -0.05 8.37 -3.77
N ASN A 199 0.39 8.23 -2.52
CA ASN A 199 -0.35 8.62 -1.32
C ASN A 199 0.05 10.00 -0.77
N ALA A 200 1.29 10.45 -0.99
CA ALA A 200 1.77 11.74 -0.51
C ALA A 200 0.84 12.89 -0.94
N GLY A 201 0.42 13.70 0.02
CA GLY A 201 -0.48 14.81 -0.23
C GLY A 201 -0.66 15.74 0.97
N ILE A 202 -1.00 16.99 0.70
CA ILE A 202 -1.29 18.02 1.68
C ILE A 202 -2.63 18.71 1.36
N ASN A 203 -3.24 19.34 2.37
CA ASN A 203 -4.49 20.09 2.23
C ASN A 203 -4.30 21.53 1.72
N GLY A 204 -3.06 22.04 1.73
CA GLY A 204 -2.75 23.40 1.30
C GLY A 204 -3.14 24.49 2.30
N VAL A 205 -3.21 24.17 3.59
CA VAL A 205 -3.39 25.16 4.68
C VAL A 205 -2.46 24.83 5.84
N ASN A 206 -2.11 25.83 6.65
CA ASN A 206 -1.46 25.59 7.93
C ASN A 206 -2.51 25.39 9.01
N LEU A 207 -2.73 24.13 9.40
CA LEU A 207 -3.66 23.85 10.48
C LEU A 207 -3.06 24.16 11.85
N ASP A 208 -1.75 24.32 12.03
CA ASP A 208 -1.17 24.55 13.37
C ASP A 208 -1.57 25.91 13.96
N GLU A 209 -1.93 26.88 13.12
CA GLU A 209 -2.34 28.24 13.49
C GLU A 209 -3.85 28.35 13.81
N VAL A 210 -4.62 27.29 13.60
CA VAL A 210 -6.07 27.31 13.82
C VAL A 210 -6.38 27.07 15.30
N GLU A 211 -7.00 28.03 15.98
CA GLU A 211 -7.44 27.84 17.37
C GLU A 211 -8.70 26.95 17.47
N GLY A 212 -8.82 26.19 18.55
CA GLY A 212 -9.98 25.34 18.83
C GLY A 212 -9.91 23.92 18.25
N SER A 213 -10.81 23.06 18.72
CA SER A 213 -10.86 21.63 18.35
C SER A 213 -11.62 21.34 17.06
N THR A 214 -12.46 22.27 16.60
CA THR A 214 -13.29 22.12 15.39
C THR A 214 -12.71 22.95 14.26
N ILE A 215 -12.42 22.31 13.12
CA ILE A 215 -11.95 23.01 11.93
C ILE A 215 -13.17 23.52 11.16
N LYS A 216 -13.27 24.84 11.00
CA LYS A 216 -14.21 25.48 10.08
C LYS A 216 -13.52 25.70 8.75
N TRP A 217 -13.67 24.73 7.84
CA TRP A 217 -12.91 24.68 6.59
C TRP A 217 -13.18 25.87 5.67
N GLU A 218 -14.39 26.42 5.74
CA GLU A 218 -14.88 27.57 5.00
C GLU A 218 -14.27 28.91 5.47
N GLU A 219 -13.75 28.97 6.70
CA GLU A 219 -13.10 30.18 7.25
C GLU A 219 -11.57 30.18 7.01
N LEU A 220 -11.01 29.09 6.48
CA LEU A 220 -9.57 28.97 6.24
C LEU A 220 -9.16 29.71 4.97
N THR A 221 -8.10 30.50 5.07
CA THR A 221 -7.47 31.19 3.94
C THR A 221 -6.25 30.42 3.46
N GLN A 222 -5.97 30.48 2.15
CA GLN A 222 -4.75 29.95 1.56
C GLN A 222 -3.86 31.13 1.14
N THR A 223 -2.56 31.02 1.33
CA THR A 223 -1.60 31.93 0.69
C THR A 223 -1.19 31.38 -0.67
N TYR A 224 -0.58 32.23 -1.51
CA TYR A 224 -0.05 31.79 -2.79
C TYR A 224 0.96 30.64 -2.65
N GLU A 225 1.88 30.73 -1.68
CA GLU A 225 2.86 29.68 -1.40
C GLU A 225 2.18 28.36 -1.00
N MET A 226 1.12 28.41 -0.19
CA MET A 226 0.35 27.23 0.18
C MET A 226 -0.34 26.59 -1.03
N VAL A 227 -0.86 27.39 -1.96
CA VAL A 227 -1.44 26.92 -3.22
C VAL A 227 -0.39 26.22 -4.07
N GLU A 228 0.75 26.86 -4.34
CA GLU A 228 1.84 26.27 -5.13
C GLU A 228 2.34 24.96 -4.52
N LYS A 229 2.55 24.95 -3.20
CA LYS A 229 3.01 23.75 -2.48
C LYS A 229 2.00 22.61 -2.59
N CYS A 230 0.71 22.92 -2.51
CA CYS A 230 -0.38 21.95 -2.64
C CYS A 230 -0.40 21.32 -4.04
N LEU A 231 -0.37 22.14 -5.10
CA LEU A 231 -0.35 21.66 -6.48
C LEU A 231 0.94 20.87 -6.78
N THR A 232 2.08 21.39 -6.33
CA THR A 232 3.40 20.76 -6.49
C THR A 232 3.43 19.38 -5.85
N THR A 233 2.90 19.24 -4.63
CA THR A 233 2.90 17.94 -3.92
C THR A 233 1.85 16.98 -4.50
N ASN A 234 0.61 17.44 -4.62
CA ASN A 234 -0.54 16.55 -4.85
C ASN A 234 -0.67 16.10 -6.31
N TYR A 235 -0.24 16.94 -7.26
CA TYR A 235 -0.34 16.65 -8.69
C TYR A 235 1.05 16.44 -9.31
N TYR A 236 1.92 17.46 -9.29
CA TYR A 236 3.22 17.36 -9.97
C TYR A 236 4.09 16.27 -9.34
N GLY A 237 4.12 16.14 -8.02
CA GLY A 237 4.88 15.09 -7.35
C GLY A 237 4.40 13.68 -7.71
N ALA A 238 3.09 13.47 -7.79
CA ALA A 238 2.53 12.19 -8.23
C ALA A 238 2.80 11.92 -9.73
N LYS A 239 2.70 12.96 -10.57
CA LYS A 239 3.02 12.92 -12.01
C LYS A 239 4.47 12.52 -12.24
N GLU A 240 5.42 13.23 -11.65
CA GLU A 240 6.85 12.99 -11.83
C GLU A 240 7.30 11.67 -11.21
N THR A 241 6.78 11.30 -10.03
CA THR A 241 7.03 9.99 -9.42
C THR A 241 6.54 8.86 -10.34
N THR A 242 5.31 8.99 -10.87
CA THR A 242 4.76 8.01 -11.81
C THR A 242 5.65 7.87 -13.05
N LYS A 243 6.01 8.99 -13.70
CA LYS A 243 6.87 8.98 -14.90
C LYS A 243 8.20 8.28 -14.65
N ALA A 244 8.84 8.59 -13.53
CA ALA A 244 10.14 8.02 -13.18
C ALA A 244 10.07 6.50 -12.94
N PHE A 245 8.95 6.00 -12.41
CA PHE A 245 8.75 4.56 -12.16
C PHE A 245 8.19 3.77 -13.34
N LEU A 246 7.64 4.41 -14.37
CA LEU A 246 7.05 3.72 -15.53
C LEU A 246 7.97 2.65 -16.13
N PRO A 247 9.29 2.88 -16.35
CA PRO A 247 10.17 1.85 -16.88
C PRO A 247 10.25 0.58 -16.01
N LEU A 248 10.23 0.72 -14.69
CA LEU A 248 10.25 -0.43 -13.76
C LEU A 248 8.88 -1.11 -13.65
N LEU A 249 7.80 -0.34 -13.74
CA LEU A 249 6.43 -0.85 -13.77
C LEU A 249 6.16 -1.67 -15.05
N GLN A 250 6.75 -1.28 -16.18
CA GLN A 250 6.65 -2.03 -17.45
C GLN A 250 7.29 -3.43 -17.38
N LEU A 251 8.19 -3.67 -16.43
CA LEU A 251 8.80 -4.98 -16.20
C LEU A 251 7.89 -5.91 -15.37
N SER A 252 6.81 -5.39 -14.79
CA SER A 252 5.81 -6.20 -14.09
C SER A 252 4.76 -6.74 -15.06
N ASN A 253 4.43 -8.03 -14.91
CA ASN A 253 3.30 -8.66 -15.60
C ASN A 253 1.93 -8.20 -15.09
N SER A 254 1.90 -7.44 -14.00
CA SER A 254 0.67 -7.06 -13.32
C SER A 254 0.82 -5.71 -12.62
N ALA A 255 1.37 -4.73 -13.33
CA ALA A 255 1.65 -3.40 -12.80
C ALA A 255 0.38 -2.66 -12.34
N ARG A 256 0.48 -1.98 -11.19
CA ARG A 256 -0.60 -1.20 -10.58
C ARG A 256 -0.12 0.19 -10.20
N ILE A 257 -0.91 1.20 -10.50
CA ILE A 257 -0.73 2.56 -9.97
C ILE A 257 -2.03 2.97 -9.28
N VAL A 258 -1.91 3.34 -8.01
CA VAL A 258 -3.04 3.86 -7.22
C VAL A 258 -2.74 5.29 -6.83
N ASN A 259 -3.53 6.22 -7.35
CA ASN A 259 -3.46 7.63 -7.00
C ASN A 259 -4.46 7.91 -5.88
N VAL A 260 -3.97 8.24 -4.67
CA VAL A 260 -4.85 8.59 -3.56
C VAL A 260 -5.42 9.99 -3.80
N SER A 261 -6.69 10.03 -4.20
CA SER A 261 -7.43 11.22 -4.56
C SER A 261 -8.50 11.54 -3.51
N SER A 262 -9.48 12.36 -3.86
CA SER A 262 -10.56 12.78 -2.95
C SER A 262 -11.86 13.00 -3.72
N ARG A 263 -12.99 12.80 -3.04
CA ARG A 263 -14.31 13.22 -3.53
C ARG A 263 -14.34 14.72 -3.89
N ALA A 264 -13.54 15.53 -3.18
CA ALA A 264 -13.38 16.95 -3.47
C ALA A 264 -12.84 17.24 -4.87
N GLY A 265 -12.10 16.30 -5.47
CA GLY A 265 -11.58 16.38 -6.84
C GLY A 265 -12.55 15.93 -7.94
N GLN A 266 -13.83 15.69 -7.64
CA GLN A 266 -14.83 15.48 -8.69
C GLN A 266 -15.11 16.78 -9.44
N LEU A 267 -15.25 16.70 -10.77
CA LEU A 267 -15.47 17.86 -11.63
C LEU A 267 -16.78 18.60 -11.33
N VAL A 268 -17.77 17.95 -10.72
CA VAL A 268 -18.99 18.60 -10.22
C VAL A 268 -18.70 19.71 -9.21
N ASN A 269 -17.54 19.68 -8.55
CA ASN A 269 -17.15 20.70 -7.60
C ASN A 269 -16.34 21.86 -8.23
N ILE A 270 -16.13 21.86 -9.55
CA ILE A 270 -15.46 22.94 -10.30
C ILE A 270 -16.50 23.61 -11.21
N ALA A 271 -16.88 24.85 -10.88
CA ALA A 271 -17.86 25.61 -11.67
C ALA A 271 -17.23 26.40 -12.84
N ASN A 272 -15.89 26.44 -12.94
CA ASN A 272 -15.18 27.00 -14.07
C ASN A 272 -15.38 26.07 -15.27
N GLU A 273 -16.33 26.41 -16.14
CA GLU A 273 -16.74 25.55 -17.26
C GLU A 273 -15.62 25.30 -18.27
N TRP A 274 -14.69 26.24 -18.45
CA TRP A 274 -13.50 26.01 -19.27
C TRP A 274 -12.62 24.92 -18.66
N ALA A 275 -12.20 25.08 -17.40
CA ALA A 275 -11.35 24.11 -16.72
C ALA A 275 -12.03 22.73 -16.65
N LYS A 276 -13.32 22.70 -16.35
CA LYS A 276 -14.13 21.48 -16.33
C LYS A 276 -14.16 20.80 -17.70
N GLY A 277 -14.41 21.56 -18.77
CA GLY A 277 -14.41 21.03 -20.14
C GLY A 277 -13.05 20.46 -20.55
N VAL A 278 -11.95 21.14 -20.18
CA VAL A 278 -10.59 20.62 -20.43
C VAL A 278 -10.35 19.32 -19.68
N LEU A 279 -10.66 19.27 -18.39
CA LEU A 279 -10.37 18.09 -17.55
C LEU A 279 -11.27 16.88 -17.86
N ASP A 280 -12.47 17.10 -18.43
CA ASP A 280 -13.40 16.02 -18.76
C ASP A 280 -13.12 15.36 -20.13
N ASP A 281 -12.52 16.09 -21.07
CA ASP A 281 -12.29 15.68 -22.47
C ASP A 281 -11.24 14.56 -22.62
N VAL A 282 -11.63 13.31 -22.35
CA VAL A 282 -10.73 12.12 -22.42
C VAL A 282 -10.02 11.97 -23.75
N GLU A 283 -10.61 12.46 -24.84
CA GLU A 283 -10.09 12.21 -26.17
C GLU A 283 -8.91 13.13 -26.47
N ASN A 284 -9.01 14.41 -26.09
CA ASN A 284 -7.98 15.40 -26.34
C ASN A 284 -7.16 15.81 -25.10
N LEU A 285 -7.45 15.22 -23.93
CA LEU A 285 -6.74 15.53 -22.70
C LEU A 285 -5.26 15.14 -22.80
N THR A 286 -4.38 16.13 -22.61
CA THR A 286 -2.93 15.94 -22.49
C THR A 286 -2.43 16.47 -21.14
N GLU A 287 -1.19 16.14 -20.81
CA GLU A 287 -0.57 16.61 -19.56
C GLU A 287 -0.38 18.13 -19.59
N GLU A 288 -0.05 18.68 -20.76
CA GLU A 288 0.12 20.12 -20.99
C GLU A 288 -1.20 20.86 -20.79
N ARG A 289 -2.33 20.28 -21.23
CA ARG A 289 -3.66 20.85 -21.02
C ARG A 289 -4.07 20.87 -19.54
N ILE A 290 -3.70 19.86 -18.76
CA ILE A 290 -3.89 19.90 -17.31
C ILE A 290 -3.01 20.99 -16.70
N ASP A 291 -1.75 21.08 -17.13
CA ASP A 291 -0.80 22.08 -16.61
C ASP A 291 -1.28 23.51 -16.92
N GLU A 292 -1.86 23.77 -18.10
CA GLU A 292 -2.53 25.04 -18.46
C GLU A 292 -3.67 25.40 -17.50
N VAL A 293 -4.53 24.42 -17.16
CA VAL A 293 -5.63 24.61 -16.19
C VAL A 293 -5.08 25.00 -14.82
N LEU A 294 -4.00 24.36 -14.37
CA LEU A 294 -3.36 24.66 -13.09
C LEU A 294 -2.69 26.03 -13.08
N GLN A 295 -2.06 26.43 -14.19
CA GLN A 295 -1.43 27.74 -14.34
C GLN A 295 -2.47 28.87 -14.33
N GLU A 296 -3.60 28.68 -15.03
CA GLU A 296 -4.69 29.67 -15.03
C GLU A 296 -5.34 29.76 -13.64
N PHE A 297 -5.54 28.63 -12.94
CA PHE A 297 -6.00 28.63 -11.54
C PHE A 297 -5.06 29.43 -10.63
N ILE A 298 -3.75 29.21 -10.72
CA ILE A 298 -2.74 29.97 -9.96
C ILE A 298 -2.85 31.48 -10.25
N LYS A 299 -2.96 31.84 -11.53
CA LYS A 299 -3.06 33.23 -11.96
C LYS A 299 -4.33 33.89 -11.41
N ASP A 300 -5.47 33.23 -11.52
CA ASP A 300 -6.75 33.73 -10.98
C ASP A 300 -6.72 33.81 -9.45
N PHE A 301 -6.04 32.87 -8.78
CA PHE A 301 -5.79 32.93 -7.34
C PHE A 301 -5.04 34.21 -6.95
N LYS A 302 -3.93 34.53 -7.64
CA LYS A 302 -3.14 35.76 -7.39
C LYS A 302 -3.95 37.03 -7.60
N GLN A 303 -4.89 37.01 -8.55
CA GLN A 303 -5.74 38.15 -8.89
C GLN A 303 -6.95 38.29 -7.96
N GLY A 304 -7.16 37.35 -7.03
CA GLY A 304 -8.35 37.33 -6.17
C GLY A 304 -9.64 37.08 -6.95
N SER A 305 -9.56 36.46 -8.13
CA SER A 305 -10.68 36.32 -9.07
C SER A 305 -11.38 34.96 -9.01
N LEU A 306 -11.02 34.08 -8.08
CA LEU A 306 -11.52 32.69 -8.00
C LEU A 306 -13.04 32.59 -8.14
N VAL A 307 -13.78 33.32 -7.30
CA VAL A 307 -15.26 33.28 -7.27
C VAL A 307 -15.85 33.73 -8.60
N ASN A 308 -15.39 34.88 -9.10
CA ASN A 308 -15.88 35.47 -10.34
C ASN A 308 -15.55 34.61 -11.58
N LYS A 309 -14.53 33.77 -11.48
CA LYS A 309 -14.08 32.84 -12.52
C LYS A 309 -14.62 31.41 -12.33
N GLY A 310 -15.49 31.19 -11.35
CA GLY A 310 -16.10 29.88 -11.09
C GLY A 310 -15.14 28.84 -10.48
N TRP A 311 -13.97 29.25 -10.00
CA TRP A 311 -13.11 28.34 -9.25
C TRP A 311 -13.75 28.00 -7.89
N PRO A 312 -13.45 26.82 -7.32
CA PRO A 312 -13.93 26.49 -5.99
C PRO A 312 -13.48 27.55 -4.97
N ASN A 313 -14.34 27.92 -4.02
CA ASN A 313 -14.06 28.91 -2.99
C ASN A 313 -14.50 28.50 -1.57
N PHE A 314 -15.24 27.40 -1.44
CA PHE A 314 -15.92 27.01 -0.20
C PHE A 314 -15.15 25.95 0.61
N PHE A 315 -14.16 25.29 0.01
CA PHE A 315 -13.38 24.24 0.65
C PHE A 315 -12.00 24.09 0.00
N LEU A 316 -10.94 24.65 0.57
CA LEU A 316 -9.54 24.45 0.14
C LEU A 316 -9.33 24.39 -1.40
N PRO A 317 -9.52 25.51 -2.13
CA PRO A 317 -9.51 25.54 -3.60
C PRO A 317 -8.36 24.78 -4.26
N ALA A 318 -7.12 24.96 -3.78
CA ALA A 318 -5.95 24.27 -4.36
C ALA A 318 -5.99 22.74 -4.16
N TYR A 319 -6.57 22.28 -3.05
CA TYR A 319 -6.75 20.85 -2.80
C TYR A 319 -7.75 20.25 -3.79
N MET A 320 -8.89 20.91 -4.00
CA MET A 320 -9.91 20.46 -4.96
C MET A 320 -9.35 20.38 -6.38
N VAL A 321 -8.71 21.46 -6.82
CA VAL A 321 -8.15 21.57 -8.17
C VAL A 321 -7.01 20.55 -8.37
N SER A 322 -6.11 20.37 -7.40
CA SER A 322 -5.04 19.35 -7.51
C SER A 322 -5.58 17.92 -7.60
N LYS A 323 -6.65 17.58 -6.86
CA LYS A 323 -7.25 16.23 -6.93
C LYS A 323 -8.05 16.00 -8.21
N ALA A 324 -8.69 17.04 -8.77
CA ALA A 324 -9.30 16.97 -10.09
C ALA A 324 -8.25 16.78 -11.21
N ALA A 325 -7.13 17.50 -11.14
CA ALA A 325 -6.00 17.32 -12.04
C ALA A 325 -5.41 15.89 -11.93
N LEU A 326 -5.23 15.37 -10.70
CA LEU A 326 -4.75 14.00 -10.48
C LEU A 326 -5.69 12.93 -11.05
N ASN A 327 -7.01 13.12 -10.93
CA ASN A 327 -8.01 12.24 -11.54
C ASN A 327 -7.91 12.25 -13.07
N SER A 328 -7.73 13.44 -13.66
CA SER A 328 -7.59 13.60 -15.10
C SER A 328 -6.28 12.97 -15.61
N TYR A 329 -5.17 13.18 -14.91
CA TYR A 329 -3.88 12.55 -15.19
C TYR A 329 -3.96 11.03 -15.13
N THR A 330 -4.68 10.47 -14.17
CA THR A 330 -4.90 9.01 -14.06
C THR A 330 -5.49 8.44 -15.36
N ARG A 331 -6.45 9.14 -15.98
CA ARG A 331 -7.05 8.74 -17.26
C ARG A 331 -6.03 8.78 -18.40
N ILE A 332 -5.18 9.81 -18.44
CA ILE A 332 -4.10 9.93 -19.43
C ILE A 332 -3.15 8.72 -19.33
N VAL A 333 -2.63 8.45 -18.13
CA VAL A 333 -1.64 7.37 -17.95
C VAL A 333 -2.28 6.00 -18.23
N ALA A 334 -3.52 5.78 -17.81
CA ALA A 334 -4.26 4.56 -18.13
C ALA A 334 -4.45 4.36 -19.64
N LYS A 335 -4.81 5.42 -20.40
CA LYS A 335 -4.94 5.36 -21.87
C LYS A 335 -3.60 5.05 -22.54
N LYS A 336 -2.49 5.62 -22.04
CA LYS A 336 -1.13 5.38 -22.55
C LYS A 336 -0.59 3.99 -22.21
N HIS A 337 -1.07 3.36 -21.14
CA HIS A 337 -0.58 2.07 -20.63
C HIS A 337 -1.72 1.08 -20.39
N PRO A 338 -2.38 0.57 -21.45
CA PRO A 338 -3.57 -0.28 -21.34
C PRO A 338 -3.35 -1.63 -20.65
N ASN A 339 -2.10 -2.08 -20.55
CA ASN A 339 -1.72 -3.32 -19.84
C ASN A 339 -1.56 -3.12 -18.32
N MET A 340 -1.68 -1.88 -17.83
CA MET A 340 -1.55 -1.55 -16.41
C MET A 340 -2.90 -1.17 -15.81
N CYS A 341 -3.11 -1.50 -14.54
CA CYS A 341 -4.28 -1.03 -13.80
C CYS A 341 -3.92 0.27 -13.06
N ILE A 342 -4.43 1.39 -13.54
CA ILE A 342 -4.07 2.73 -13.07
C ILE A 342 -5.35 3.45 -12.67
N ASN A 343 -5.56 3.67 -11.37
CA ASN A 343 -6.82 4.20 -10.87
C ASN A 343 -6.61 5.23 -9.76
N SER A 344 -7.55 6.17 -9.66
CA SER A 344 -7.65 7.09 -8.53
C SER A 344 -8.63 6.56 -7.51
N VAL A 345 -8.33 6.77 -6.23
CA VAL A 345 -9.14 6.25 -5.11
C VAL A 345 -9.32 7.32 -4.06
N CYS A 346 -10.58 7.59 -3.69
CA CYS A 346 -10.91 8.36 -2.49
C CYS A 346 -10.96 7.40 -1.29
N PRO A 347 -10.08 7.56 -0.30
CA PRO A 347 -10.05 6.68 0.88
C PRO A 347 -11.22 6.93 1.85
N GLY A 348 -11.98 8.02 1.63
CA GLY A 348 -13.01 8.52 2.53
C GLY A 348 -12.47 9.61 3.46
N PHE A 349 -13.34 10.13 4.34
CA PHE A 349 -12.95 11.12 5.35
C PHE A 349 -12.34 10.42 6.57
N VAL A 350 -11.03 10.15 6.50
CA VAL A 350 -10.27 9.36 7.48
C VAL A 350 -9.70 10.24 8.60
N LYS A 351 -9.69 9.76 9.85
CA LYS A 351 -9.05 10.45 10.99
C LYS A 351 -7.52 10.44 10.82
N THR A 352 -6.93 11.57 10.44
CA THR A 352 -5.48 11.73 10.28
C THR A 352 -5.02 13.13 10.68
N ASP A 353 -3.72 13.39 10.68
CA ASP A 353 -3.21 14.74 10.96
C ASP A 353 -3.69 15.79 9.94
N ILE A 354 -3.98 15.39 8.68
CA ILE A 354 -4.40 16.33 7.62
C ILE A 354 -5.72 17.05 7.95
N ASN A 355 -6.51 16.48 8.86
CA ASN A 355 -7.80 16.98 9.33
C ASN A 355 -7.88 16.98 10.86
N ARG A 356 -6.75 17.11 11.59
CA ARG A 356 -6.69 17.05 13.07
C ARG A 356 -7.52 15.90 13.68
N ASN A 357 -7.50 14.74 13.03
CA ASN A 357 -8.20 13.52 13.43
C ASN A 357 -9.74 13.65 13.52
N THR A 358 -10.35 14.58 12.76
CA THR A 358 -11.81 14.84 12.74
C THR A 358 -12.63 13.97 11.76
N GLY A 359 -12.02 12.93 11.17
CA GLY A 359 -12.65 12.03 10.20
C GLY A 359 -13.74 11.08 10.74
N ILE A 360 -14.50 10.46 9.83
CA ILE A 360 -15.50 9.43 10.14
C ILE A 360 -14.86 8.02 10.14
N PHE A 361 -13.90 7.78 9.25
CA PHE A 361 -13.28 6.46 9.09
C PHE A 361 -11.98 6.32 9.89
N SER A 362 -11.69 5.10 10.33
CA SER A 362 -10.38 4.74 10.88
C SER A 362 -9.32 4.64 9.79
N LEU A 363 -8.05 4.62 10.20
CA LEU A 363 -6.91 4.40 9.30
C LEU A 363 -7.07 3.11 8.50
N ASP A 364 -7.38 2.00 9.19
CA ASP A 364 -7.56 0.68 8.58
C ASP A 364 -8.65 0.69 7.50
N GLN A 365 -9.78 1.37 7.76
CA GLN A 365 -10.87 1.51 6.80
C GLN A 365 -10.44 2.34 5.58
N GLY A 366 -9.68 3.41 5.79
CA GLY A 366 -9.13 4.24 4.72
C GLY A 366 -8.13 3.49 3.84
N ALA A 367 -7.18 2.80 4.47
CA ALA A 367 -6.15 2.01 3.79
C ALA A 367 -6.74 0.81 3.06
N ALA A 368 -7.76 0.13 3.62
CA ALA A 368 -8.44 -0.97 2.94
C ALA A 368 -8.99 -0.57 1.57
N ASN A 369 -9.50 0.66 1.43
CA ASN A 369 -9.95 1.17 0.13
C ASN A 369 -8.78 1.32 -0.85
N VAL A 370 -7.65 1.88 -0.42
CA VAL A 370 -6.45 2.03 -1.27
C VAL A 370 -5.91 0.67 -1.69
N VAL A 371 -5.76 -0.24 -0.72
CA VAL A 371 -5.20 -1.58 -0.95
C VAL A 371 -6.07 -2.44 -1.86
N ARG A 372 -7.40 -2.34 -1.74
CA ARG A 372 -8.32 -3.05 -2.64
C ARG A 372 -7.99 -2.81 -4.12
N TYR A 373 -7.65 -1.56 -4.47
CA TYR A 373 -7.29 -1.21 -5.85
C TYR A 373 -5.83 -1.52 -6.19
N ALA A 374 -4.93 -1.52 -5.20
CA ALA A 374 -3.55 -1.95 -5.36
C ALA A 374 -3.43 -3.46 -5.62
N LEU A 375 -4.41 -4.26 -5.17
CA LEU A 375 -4.43 -5.72 -5.31
C LEU A 375 -5.43 -6.23 -6.37
N LEU A 376 -5.92 -5.34 -7.24
CA LEU A 376 -6.84 -5.75 -8.31
C LEU A 376 -6.20 -6.84 -9.20
N PRO A 377 -6.97 -7.86 -9.63
CA PRO A 377 -6.50 -8.86 -10.59
C PRO A 377 -6.03 -8.25 -11.92
N HIS A 378 -5.14 -8.94 -12.64
CA HIS A 378 -4.72 -8.52 -13.98
C HIS A 378 -5.93 -8.44 -14.92
N GLY A 379 -5.99 -7.41 -15.77
CA GLY A 379 -7.12 -7.14 -16.64
C GLY A 379 -8.33 -6.47 -15.96
N SER A 380 -8.18 -6.04 -14.69
CA SER A 380 -9.22 -5.23 -14.02
C SER A 380 -9.35 -3.84 -14.67
N PRO A 381 -10.47 -3.12 -14.41
CA PRO A 381 -10.68 -1.78 -14.95
C PRO A 381 -9.55 -0.80 -14.61
N SER A 382 -9.23 0.07 -15.58
CA SER A 382 -8.17 1.08 -15.51
C SER A 382 -8.72 2.44 -15.96
N GLY A 383 -8.11 3.53 -15.49
CA GLY A 383 -8.50 4.90 -15.81
C GLY A 383 -9.72 5.40 -15.04
N LEU A 384 -10.09 4.76 -13.94
CA LEU A 384 -11.29 5.09 -13.18
C LEU A 384 -10.98 5.84 -11.88
N PHE A 385 -11.99 6.52 -11.36
CA PHE A 385 -11.99 7.12 -10.03
C PHE A 385 -13.00 6.41 -9.13
N PHE A 386 -12.52 5.85 -8.03
CA PHE A 386 -13.34 5.12 -7.08
C PHE A 386 -13.55 5.90 -5.79
N ILE A 387 -14.81 5.99 -5.36
CA ILE A 387 -15.18 6.44 -4.02
C ILE A 387 -15.70 5.21 -3.27
N LYS A 388 -15.41 5.13 -1.97
CA LYS A 388 -15.85 4.02 -1.09
C LYS A 388 -17.27 3.52 -1.45
N GLN A 389 -17.40 2.21 -1.61
CA GLN A 389 -18.61 1.37 -1.67
C GLN A 389 -19.96 2.13 -1.78
N GLU A 390 -20.53 2.14 -2.99
CA GLU A 390 -21.89 1.60 -3.09
C GLU A 390 -21.81 0.15 -2.59
N LEU A 391 -22.29 -0.07 -1.37
CA LEU A 391 -22.74 -1.38 -0.95
C LEU A 391 -23.98 -1.67 -1.80
N THR A 392 -23.85 -2.58 -2.76
CA THR A 392 -25.00 -3.36 -3.25
C THR A 392 -24.73 -4.82 -2.95
#